data_AF-A0A7J6QNI8-F1
#
_entry.id   AF-A0A7J6QNI8-F1
#
_cell.length_a   1.000
_cell.length_b   1.000
_cell.length_c   1.000
_cell.angle_alpha   90.00
_cell.angle_beta   90.00
_cell.angle_gamma   90.00
#
_symmetry.space_group_name_H-M   'P 1'
#
loop_
_entity.id
_entity.type
_entity.pdbx_description
1 polymer ?
#
loop_
_entity_poly.entity_id
_entity_poly.type
_entity_poly.pdbx_seq_one_letter_code
_entity_poly.pdbx_strand_id
1 'polypeptide(L)'
;TNLATYSYYIVYAFVLTGVRISGTVIGNNNLGEWVYLMTDLLLGVGMVWTMTLSGPTKKLAPYRPTASLLGWRTILACAVPIVCSYLCQIIAYAILWSSKNADWYYYVNTLDLNIQAKDWTKKGDNYDSAVQVFVLLVILVTHCYTASYGGAFRCNILRNWSLNIFYLAFTALSFALLWVDPCDLSCVYR
;
A
#
# COMPACT_ATOMS: atom_id res chain seq x y z
N THR A 1 18.33 -5.07 -8.67
CA THR A 1 16.98 -5.63 -8.73
C THR A 1 16.60 -6.34 -7.44
N ASN A 2 17.36 -7.36 -7.02
CA ASN A 2 17.05 -8.13 -5.80
C ASN A 2 16.92 -7.29 -4.51
N LEU A 3 17.76 -6.26 -4.32
CA LEU A 3 17.66 -5.41 -3.14
C LEU A 3 16.38 -4.55 -3.15
N ALA A 4 15.93 -4.12 -4.33
CA ALA A 4 14.72 -3.31 -4.47
C ALA A 4 13.45 -4.15 -4.21
N THR A 5 13.42 -5.38 -4.72
CA THR A 5 12.33 -6.33 -4.45
C THR A 5 12.32 -6.74 -2.98
N TYR A 6 13.50 -6.94 -2.37
CA TYR A 6 13.62 -7.16 -0.93
C TYR A 6 13.05 -5.98 -0.12
N SER A 7 13.44 -4.74 -0.43
CA SER A 7 12.90 -3.56 0.27
C SER A 7 11.40 -3.41 0.08
N TYR A 8 10.85 -3.84 -1.05
CA TYR A 8 9.40 -3.85 -1.26
C TYR A 8 8.71 -4.80 -0.28
N TYR A 9 9.17 -6.05 -0.17
CA TYR A 9 8.55 -7.03 0.73
C TYR A 9 8.68 -6.67 2.21
N ILE A 10 9.78 -6.04 2.63
CA ILE A 10 9.90 -5.51 3.99
C ILE A 10 8.82 -4.45 4.24
N VAL A 11 8.70 -3.45 3.37
CA VAL A 11 7.69 -2.40 3.53
C VAL A 11 6.29 -2.97 3.46
N TYR A 12 6.01 -3.87 2.51
CA TYR A 12 4.74 -4.58 2.40
C TYR A 12 4.36 -5.28 3.70
N ALA A 13 5.28 -6.05 4.29
CA ALA A 13 5.01 -6.79 5.52
C ALA A 13 4.66 -5.85 6.69
N PHE A 14 5.42 -4.77 6.88
CA PHE A 14 5.16 -3.82 7.96
C PHE A 14 3.88 -3.01 7.74
N VAL A 15 3.67 -2.49 6.53
CA VAL A 15 2.50 -1.65 6.22
C VAL A 15 1.22 -2.47 6.31
N LEU A 16 1.16 -3.66 5.68
CA LEU A 16 -0.03 -4.52 5.73
C LEU A 16 -0.34 -4.98 7.16
N THR A 17 0.68 -5.43 7.89
CA THR A 17 0.50 -5.88 9.27
C THR A 17 0.05 -4.75 10.18
N GLY A 18 0.65 -3.57 10.04
CA GLY A 18 0.29 -2.42 10.86
C GLY A 18 -1.10 -1.88 10.56
N VAL A 19 -1.52 -1.85 9.30
CA VAL A 19 -2.90 -1.53 8.92
C VAL A 19 -3.87 -2.53 9.56
N ARG A 20 -3.61 -3.83 9.42
CA ARG A 20 -4.45 -4.90 9.99
C ARG A 20 -4.56 -4.83 11.51
N ILE A 21 -3.44 -4.64 12.20
CA ILE A 21 -3.42 -4.49 13.66
C ILE A 21 -4.22 -3.27 14.07
N SER A 22 -4.05 -2.13 13.38
CA SER A 22 -4.79 -0.91 13.70
C SER A 22 -6.31 -1.10 13.57
N GLY A 23 -6.77 -1.73 12.48
CA GLY A 23 -8.20 -2.00 12.27
C GLY A 23 -8.77 -2.99 13.30
N THR A 24 -8.02 -4.05 13.60
CA THR A 24 -8.47 -5.09 14.52
C THR A 24 -8.51 -4.58 15.97
N VAL A 25 -7.49 -3.84 16.42
CA VAL A 25 -7.39 -3.39 17.81
C VAL A 25 -8.34 -2.24 18.11
N ILE A 26 -8.53 -1.31 17.16
CA ILE A 26 -9.34 -0.11 17.41
C ILE A 26 -10.84 -0.41 17.27
N GLY A 27 -11.25 -0.96 16.13
CA GLY A 27 -12.68 -1.15 15.78
C GLY A 27 -13.11 -2.60 15.54
N ASN A 28 -12.22 -3.58 15.73
CA ASN A 28 -12.42 -4.97 15.34
C ASN A 28 -12.76 -5.12 13.84
N ASN A 29 -12.28 -4.18 13.02
CA ASN A 29 -12.55 -4.13 11.59
C ASN A 29 -11.63 -5.08 10.83
N ASN A 30 -12.06 -5.50 9.63
CA ASN A 30 -11.25 -6.32 8.75
C ASN A 30 -11.41 -5.87 7.31
N LEU A 31 -10.37 -5.98 6.49
CA LEU A 31 -10.43 -5.53 5.09
C LEU A 31 -11.23 -6.53 4.24
N GLY A 32 -11.82 -6.05 3.15
CA GLY A 32 -12.48 -6.90 2.16
C GLY A 32 -11.53 -7.93 1.52
N GLU A 33 -12.08 -9.08 1.10
CA GLU A 33 -11.32 -10.19 0.50
C GLU A 33 -10.53 -9.76 -0.75
N TRP A 34 -11.15 -8.93 -1.59
CA TRP A 34 -10.53 -8.43 -2.82
C TRP A 34 -9.32 -7.53 -2.57
N VAL A 35 -9.27 -6.85 -1.42
CA VAL A 35 -8.10 -6.07 -1.02
C VAL A 35 -6.91 -7.00 -0.82
N TYR A 36 -7.09 -8.11 -0.10
CA TYR A 36 -6.04 -9.11 0.14
C TYR A 36 -5.56 -9.76 -1.16
N LEU A 37 -6.49 -10.19 -2.01
CA LEU A 37 -6.13 -10.76 -3.31
C LEU A 37 -5.34 -9.76 -4.17
N MET A 38 -5.75 -8.49 -4.17
CA MET A 38 -5.05 -7.46 -4.92
C MET A 38 -3.65 -7.17 -4.35
N THR A 39 -3.51 -7.07 -3.04
CA THR A 39 -2.21 -6.79 -2.41
C THR A 39 -1.24 -7.95 -2.57
N ASP A 40 -1.72 -9.19 -2.48
CA ASP A 40 -0.84 -10.35 -2.42
C ASP A 40 -0.48 -10.85 -3.82
N LEU A 41 -1.47 -10.91 -4.72
CA LEU A 41 -1.26 -11.39 -6.08
C LEU A 41 -0.81 -10.25 -7.00
N LEU A 42 -1.61 -9.18 -7.12
CA LEU A 42 -1.34 -8.16 -8.13
C LEU A 42 -0.19 -7.24 -7.73
N LEU A 43 -0.15 -6.77 -6.48
CA LEU A 43 0.97 -5.95 -6.00
C LEU A 43 2.18 -6.83 -5.61
N GLY A 44 1.96 -7.85 -4.77
CA GLY A 44 3.01 -8.72 -4.28
C GLY A 44 3.75 -9.47 -5.38
N VAL A 45 3.03 -10.06 -6.34
CA VAL A 45 3.65 -10.80 -7.45
C VAL A 45 3.78 -9.93 -8.70
N GLY A 46 2.69 -9.31 -9.15
CA GLY A 46 2.65 -8.59 -10.42
C GLY A 46 3.57 -7.38 -10.46
N MET A 47 3.43 -6.46 -9.50
CA MET A 47 4.28 -5.27 -9.45
C MET A 47 5.75 -5.62 -9.20
N VAL A 48 6.05 -6.53 -8.27
CA VAL A 48 7.44 -6.99 -8.03
C VAL A 48 8.04 -7.60 -9.29
N TRP A 49 7.29 -8.37 -10.06
CA TRP A 49 7.73 -8.88 -11.35
C TRP A 49 8.09 -7.74 -12.31
N THR A 50 7.25 -6.71 -12.44
CA THR A 50 7.58 -5.54 -13.28
C THR A 50 8.83 -4.79 -12.81
N MET A 51 9.12 -4.77 -11.50
CA MET A 51 10.37 -4.21 -10.97
C MET A 51 11.59 -4.96 -11.50
N THR A 52 11.46 -6.25 -11.84
CA THR A 52 12.59 -7.04 -12.36
C THR A 52 12.99 -6.69 -13.79
N LEU A 53 12.06 -6.10 -14.55
CA LEU A 53 12.23 -5.79 -15.97
C LEU A 53 13.05 -4.52 -16.24
N SER A 54 13.49 -3.78 -15.21
CA SER A 54 14.38 -2.62 -15.43
C SER A 54 15.80 -3.07 -15.76
N GLY A 55 16.20 -2.90 -17.02
CA GLY A 55 17.52 -3.26 -17.53
C GLY A 55 18.69 -2.42 -16.99
N PRO A 56 19.94 -2.84 -17.27
CA PRO A 56 21.15 -2.17 -16.79
C PRO A 56 21.43 -0.86 -17.55
N THR A 57 22.15 0.07 -16.92
CA THR A 57 22.63 1.31 -17.56
C THR A 57 23.73 1.01 -18.59
N LYS A 58 23.81 1.81 -19.66
CA LYS A 58 24.83 1.67 -20.73
C LYS A 58 26.27 1.96 -20.28
N LYS A 59 26.45 2.66 -19.16
CA LYS A 59 27.73 3.08 -18.59
C LYS A 59 27.99 2.32 -17.29
N LEU A 60 29.25 1.95 -17.07
CA LEU A 60 29.69 1.35 -15.82
C LEU A 60 29.80 2.42 -14.72
N ALA A 61 29.27 2.12 -13.54
CA ALA A 61 29.37 3.02 -12.39
C ALA A 61 30.78 2.98 -11.76
N PRO A 62 31.26 4.08 -11.15
CA PRO A 62 32.60 4.14 -10.54
C PRO A 62 32.69 3.39 -9.19
N TYR A 63 31.58 2.94 -8.63
CA TYR A 63 31.50 2.21 -7.37
C TYR A 63 30.60 0.97 -7.50
N ARG A 64 30.75 0.02 -6.58
CA ARG A 64 29.93 -1.21 -6.56
C ARG A 64 28.57 -0.97 -5.87
N PRO A 65 27.50 -1.67 -6.28
CA PRO A 65 26.22 -1.59 -5.60
C PRO A 65 26.31 -2.15 -4.18
N THR A 66 25.54 -1.57 -3.26
CA THR A 66 25.45 -2.05 -1.88
C THR A 66 24.87 -3.46 -1.83
N ALA A 67 25.56 -4.38 -1.17
CA ALA A 67 25.10 -5.76 -0.94
C ALA A 67 24.53 -5.99 0.48
N SER A 68 24.63 -5.00 1.36
CA SER A 68 24.18 -5.14 2.75
C SER A 68 22.66 -4.97 2.86
N LEU A 69 21.98 -6.05 3.27
CA LEU A 69 20.53 -6.08 3.53
C LEU A 69 20.14 -5.15 4.69
N LEU A 70 21.00 -5.06 5.71
CA LEU A 70 20.80 -4.21 6.90
C LEU A 70 21.73 -2.98 6.88
N GLY A 71 22.19 -2.58 5.70
CA GLY A 71 22.95 -1.33 5.55
C GLY A 71 22.07 -0.13 5.82
N TRP A 72 22.64 0.96 6.35
CA TRP A 72 21.91 2.19 6.67
C TRP A 72 21.05 2.71 5.50
N ARG A 73 21.57 2.65 4.27
CA ARG A 73 20.81 3.02 3.06
C ARG A 73 19.55 2.16 2.86
N THR A 74 19.66 0.85 3.05
CA THR A 74 18.53 -0.09 2.88
C THR A 74 17.53 0.09 4.01
N ILE A 75 18.01 0.29 5.24
CA ILE A 75 17.17 0.57 6.40
C ILE A 75 16.37 1.84 6.16
N LEU A 76 17.02 2.95 5.78
CA LEU A 76 16.30 4.20 5.50
C LEU A 76 15.31 4.06 4.34
N ALA A 77 15.68 3.34 3.28
CA ALA A 77 14.79 3.10 2.14
C ALA A 77 13.51 2.34 2.53
N CYS A 78 13.55 1.53 3.59
CA CYS A 78 12.37 0.84 4.12
C CYS A 78 11.68 1.63 5.24
N ALA A 79 12.44 2.26 6.13
CA ALA A 79 11.91 2.96 7.30
C ALA A 79 11.10 4.19 6.91
N VAL A 80 11.53 4.97 5.92
CA VAL A 80 10.80 6.17 5.46
C VAL A 80 9.37 5.83 5.01
N PRO A 81 9.12 4.92 4.06
CA PRO A 81 7.76 4.59 3.65
C PRO A 81 6.92 3.95 4.76
N ILE A 82 7.53 3.17 5.67
CA ILE A 82 6.82 2.59 6.83
C ILE A 82 6.39 3.69 7.81
N VAL A 83 7.26 4.65 8.12
CA VAL A 83 6.91 5.78 8.99
C VAL A 83 5.86 6.66 8.31
N CYS A 84 6.02 6.94 7.01
CA CYS A 84 5.03 7.68 6.24
C CYS A 84 3.66 6.98 6.25
N SER A 85 3.60 5.65 6.11
CA SER A 85 2.31 4.94 6.15
C SER A 85 1.61 5.12 7.50
N TYR A 86 2.34 4.99 8.60
CA TYR A 86 1.75 5.15 9.93
C TYR A 86 1.32 6.59 10.21
N LEU A 87 2.12 7.58 9.81
CA LEU A 87 1.74 8.98 9.95
C LEU A 87 0.51 9.31 9.10
N CYS A 88 0.48 8.89 7.84
CA CYS A 88 -0.69 9.07 6.97
C CYS A 88 -1.93 8.40 7.56
N GLN A 89 -1.81 7.18 8.09
CA GLN A 89 -2.92 6.48 8.73
C GLN A 89 -3.44 7.23 9.96
N ILE A 90 -2.55 7.67 10.86
CA ILE A 90 -2.91 8.41 12.07
C ILE A 90 -3.61 9.73 11.70
N ILE A 91 -3.06 10.47 10.75
CA ILE A 91 -3.64 11.74 10.29
C ILE A 91 -5.02 11.49 9.65
N ALA A 92 -5.14 10.46 8.82
CA ALA A 92 -6.40 10.16 8.16
C ALA A 92 -7.50 9.79 9.16
N TYR A 93 -7.19 8.98 10.18
CA TYR A 93 -8.14 8.70 11.28
C TYR A 93 -8.45 9.94 12.11
N ALA A 94 -7.45 10.75 12.45
CA ALA A 94 -7.67 11.98 13.21
C ALA A 94 -8.60 12.96 12.48
N ILE A 95 -8.51 13.01 11.15
CA ILE A 95 -9.44 13.79 10.31
C ILE A 95 -10.81 13.12 10.30
N LEU A 96 -10.89 11.82 9.99
CA LEU A 96 -12.16 11.09 9.89
C LEU A 96 -12.98 11.17 11.19
N TRP A 97 -12.33 10.95 12.33
CA TRP A 97 -12.94 10.96 13.66
C TRP A 97 -13.05 12.36 14.27
N SER A 98 -12.70 13.41 13.53
CA SER A 98 -12.83 14.79 14.00
C SER A 98 -14.30 15.14 14.23
N SER A 99 -14.59 15.90 15.29
CA SER A 99 -15.94 16.38 15.59
C SER A 99 -16.56 17.20 14.46
N LYS A 100 -15.74 17.76 13.56
CA LYS A 100 -16.19 18.48 12.36
C LYS A 100 -16.89 17.58 11.34
N ASN A 101 -16.66 16.27 11.39
CA ASN A 101 -17.27 15.28 10.49
C ASN A 101 -18.47 14.56 11.14
N ALA A 102 -18.89 14.99 12.34
CA ALA A 102 -19.97 14.34 13.08
C ALA A 102 -21.34 14.40 12.38
N ASP A 103 -21.51 15.29 11.40
CA ASP A 103 -22.75 15.41 10.63
C ASP A 103 -23.02 14.21 9.70
N TRP A 104 -21.96 13.51 9.26
CA TRP A 104 -22.07 12.41 8.29
C TRP A 104 -21.35 11.12 8.70
N TYR A 105 -20.40 11.19 9.64
CA TYR A 105 -19.65 10.02 10.11
C TYR A 105 -19.74 9.89 11.62
N TYR A 106 -20.11 8.68 12.06
CA TYR A 106 -20.03 8.27 13.45
C TYR A 106 -19.19 7.00 13.54
N TYR A 107 -18.22 7.02 14.46
CA TYR A 107 -17.37 5.86 14.70
C TYR A 107 -18.18 4.74 15.35
N VAL A 108 -18.15 3.54 14.76
CA VAL A 108 -18.86 2.36 15.25
C VAL A 108 -17.86 1.24 15.48
N ASN A 109 -17.87 0.65 16.69
CA ASN A 109 -17.12 -0.56 16.96
C ASN A 109 -17.92 -1.77 16.48
N THR A 110 -17.33 -2.60 15.62
CA THR A 110 -18.03 -3.77 15.06
C THR A 110 -18.33 -4.86 16.10
N LEU A 111 -17.71 -4.80 17.28
CA LEU A 111 -18.08 -5.66 18.41
C LEU A 111 -19.52 -5.41 18.86
N ASP A 112 -19.99 -4.17 18.82
CA ASP A 112 -21.35 -3.80 19.24
C ASP A 112 -22.41 -4.33 18.26
N LEU A 113 -22.01 -4.61 17.01
CA LEU A 113 -22.87 -5.11 15.94
C LEU A 113 -23.07 -6.64 15.98
N ASN A 114 -22.41 -7.37 16.89
CA ASN A 114 -22.52 -8.83 17.05
C ASN A 114 -22.42 -9.63 15.73
N ILE A 115 -21.55 -9.20 14.81
CA ILE A 115 -21.33 -9.86 13.52
C ILE A 115 -20.71 -11.24 13.76
N GLN A 116 -21.36 -12.30 13.26
CA GLN A 116 -20.86 -13.67 13.38
C GLN A 116 -19.48 -13.80 12.73
N ALA A 117 -18.59 -14.60 13.34
CA ALA A 117 -17.21 -14.75 12.85
C ALA A 117 -17.10 -15.25 11.39
N LYS A 118 -18.09 -16.01 10.91
CA LYS A 118 -18.15 -16.47 9.51
C LYS A 118 -18.36 -15.32 8.50
N ASP A 119 -18.98 -14.23 8.93
CA ASP A 119 -19.29 -13.06 8.10
C ASP A 119 -18.27 -11.94 8.34
N TRP A 120 -17.00 -12.31 8.57
CA TRP A 120 -15.94 -11.37 8.94
C TRP A 120 -15.69 -10.28 7.89
N THR A 121 -16.00 -10.54 6.62
CA THR A 121 -15.89 -9.55 5.53
C THR A 121 -16.86 -8.39 5.70
N LYS A 122 -18.01 -8.59 6.37
CA LYS A 122 -18.95 -7.50 6.68
C LYS A 122 -18.39 -6.49 7.68
N LYS A 123 -17.29 -6.83 8.38
CA LYS A 123 -16.59 -5.91 9.28
C LYS A 123 -15.74 -4.89 8.53
N GLY A 124 -15.59 -5.03 7.20
CA GLY A 124 -14.90 -4.07 6.34
C GLY A 124 -15.78 -2.96 5.81
N ASP A 125 -17.10 -3.15 5.80
CA ASP A 125 -18.06 -2.21 5.22
C ASP A 125 -18.24 -0.96 6.09
N ASN A 126 -17.20 -0.15 6.14
CA ASN A 126 -17.09 1.10 6.88
C ASN A 126 -16.04 2.02 6.25
N TYR A 127 -16.11 3.30 6.61
CA TYR A 127 -15.16 4.30 6.11
C TYR A 127 -13.74 4.12 6.66
N ASP A 128 -13.57 3.52 7.85
CA ASP A 128 -12.25 3.27 8.44
C ASP A 128 -11.43 2.31 7.57
N SER A 129 -12.05 1.23 7.10
CA SER A 129 -11.43 0.24 6.22
C SER A 129 -11.14 0.86 4.85
N ALA A 130 -12.04 1.67 4.30
CA ALA A 130 -11.77 2.38 3.04
C ALA A 130 -10.53 3.30 3.13
N VAL A 131 -10.37 4.02 4.24
CA VAL A 131 -9.17 4.84 4.51
C VAL A 131 -7.92 3.97 4.61
N GLN A 132 -7.99 2.84 5.32
CA GLN A 132 -6.89 1.88 5.40
C GLN A 132 -6.46 1.36 4.02
N VAL A 133 -7.43 0.94 3.20
CA VAL A 133 -7.17 0.47 1.83
C VAL A 133 -6.47 1.54 1.02
N PHE A 134 -6.96 2.78 1.07
CA PHE A 134 -6.35 3.87 0.32
C PHE A 134 -4.89 4.13 0.72
N VAL A 135 -4.61 4.23 2.03
CA VAL A 135 -3.25 4.43 2.55
C VAL A 135 -2.34 3.25 2.15
N LEU A 136 -2.82 2.02 2.33
CA LEU A 136 -2.09 0.80 1.98
C LEU A 136 -1.70 0.79 0.49
N LEU A 137 -2.66 1.01 -0.41
CA LEU A 137 -2.42 0.93 -1.85
C LEU A 137 -1.46 2.03 -2.31
N VAL A 138 -1.72 3.29 -1.93
CA VAL A 138 -0.88 4.41 -2.36
C VAL A 138 0.56 4.24 -1.89
N ILE A 139 0.78 3.83 -0.63
CA ILE A 139 2.14 3.63 -0.10
C ILE A 139 2.85 2.48 -0.82
N LEU A 140 2.20 1.32 -0.99
CA LEU A 140 2.84 0.16 -1.61
C LEU A 140 3.16 0.40 -3.09
N VAL A 141 2.23 1.00 -3.82
CA VAL A 141 2.39 1.34 -5.25
C VAL A 141 3.50 2.37 -5.42
N THR A 142 3.51 3.41 -4.59
CA THR A 142 4.54 4.45 -4.61
C THR A 142 5.90 3.88 -4.23
N HIS A 143 6.00 3.03 -3.21
CA HIS A 143 7.26 2.41 -2.80
C HIS A 143 7.82 1.48 -3.87
N CYS A 144 6.98 0.68 -4.53
CA CYS A 144 7.39 -0.14 -5.67
C CYS A 144 8.05 0.71 -6.76
N TYR A 145 7.43 1.84 -7.10
CA TYR A 145 7.93 2.78 -8.09
C TYR A 145 9.23 3.44 -7.62
N THR A 146 9.28 3.96 -6.39
CA THR A 146 10.45 4.68 -5.89
C THR A 146 11.66 3.77 -5.66
N ALA A 147 11.45 2.56 -5.15
CA ALA A 147 12.50 1.54 -5.01
C ALA A 147 13.06 1.09 -6.37
N SER A 148 12.30 1.31 -7.46
CA SER A 148 12.70 1.00 -8.82
C SER A 148 13.39 2.15 -9.55
N TYR A 149 13.59 3.31 -8.91
CA TYR A 149 14.23 4.46 -9.56
C TYR A 149 15.59 4.08 -10.16
N GLY A 150 15.77 4.51 -11.42
CA GLY A 150 17.02 4.33 -12.15
C GLY A 150 18.13 5.18 -11.54
N GLY A 151 19.22 4.52 -11.14
CA GLY A 151 20.41 5.16 -10.59
C GLY A 151 21.65 4.83 -11.42
N ALA A 152 22.82 4.84 -10.78
CA ALA A 152 24.09 4.52 -11.44
C ALA A 152 24.12 3.11 -12.07
N PHE A 153 23.27 2.18 -11.59
CA PHE A 153 23.28 0.77 -11.98
C PHE A 153 22.12 0.32 -12.87
N ARG A 154 21.04 1.11 -12.99
CA ARG A 154 19.80 0.72 -13.67
C ARG A 154 19.36 1.80 -14.65
N CYS A 155 18.84 1.37 -15.80
CA CYS A 155 18.19 2.27 -16.75
C CYS A 155 17.10 3.10 -16.07
N ASN A 156 16.83 4.26 -16.66
CA ASN A 156 15.75 5.15 -16.21
C ASN A 156 14.43 4.38 -16.09
N ILE A 157 13.71 4.62 -15.00
CA ILE A 157 12.43 3.99 -14.67
C ILE A 157 11.37 4.21 -15.76
N LEU A 158 11.40 5.36 -16.44
CA LEU A 158 10.47 5.70 -17.53
C LEU A 158 10.60 4.76 -18.74
N ARG A 159 11.74 4.06 -18.89
CA ARG A 159 11.93 3.09 -19.97
C ARG A 159 11.27 1.74 -19.67
N ASN A 160 10.96 1.46 -18.40
CA ASN A 160 10.25 0.25 -18.00
C ASN A 160 8.75 0.47 -18.17
N TRP A 161 8.24 0.25 -19.39
CA TRP A 161 6.83 0.45 -19.70
C TRP A 161 5.89 -0.38 -18.83
N SER A 162 6.25 -1.64 -18.53
CA SER A 162 5.44 -2.51 -17.67
C SER A 162 5.22 -1.91 -16.29
N LEU A 163 6.28 -1.42 -15.64
CA LEU A 163 6.17 -0.79 -14.33
C LEU A 163 5.35 0.51 -14.38
N ASN A 164 5.54 1.34 -15.41
CA ASN A 164 4.78 2.59 -15.55
C ASN A 164 3.28 2.34 -15.78
N ILE A 165 2.93 1.36 -16.63
CA ILE A 165 1.53 0.99 -16.88
C ILE A 165 0.88 0.49 -15.60
N PHE A 166 1.54 -0.41 -14.86
CA PHE A 166 1.01 -0.93 -13.58
C PHE A 166 0.87 0.19 -12.55
N TYR A 167 1.90 1.03 -12.39
CA TYR A 167 1.86 2.16 -11.46
C TYR A 167 0.70 3.12 -11.78
N LEU A 168 0.53 3.50 -13.05
CA LEU A 168 -0.57 4.37 -13.47
C LEU A 168 -1.93 3.70 -13.28
N ALA A 169 -2.06 2.42 -13.59
CA ALA A 169 -3.31 1.67 -13.39
C ALA A 169 -3.73 1.63 -11.92
N PHE A 170 -2.80 1.30 -11.01
CA PHE A 170 -3.10 1.26 -9.57
C PHE A 170 -3.34 2.63 -8.97
N THR A 171 -2.60 3.64 -9.43
CA THR A 171 -2.81 5.02 -8.99
C THR A 171 -4.19 5.51 -9.46
N ALA A 172 -4.54 5.28 -10.72
CA ALA A 172 -5.85 5.61 -11.27
C ALA A 172 -6.98 4.86 -10.55
N LEU A 173 -6.81 3.56 -10.27
CA LEU A 173 -7.77 2.78 -9.48
C LEU A 173 -7.95 3.39 -8.07
N SER A 174 -6.85 3.75 -7.40
CA SER A 174 -6.91 4.34 -6.05
C SER A 174 -7.67 5.67 -6.05
N PHE A 175 -7.43 6.53 -7.05
CA PHE A 175 -8.20 7.78 -7.20
C PHE A 175 -9.65 7.54 -7.61
N ALA A 176 -9.92 6.54 -8.46
CA ALA A 176 -11.27 6.16 -8.83
C ALA A 176 -12.06 5.69 -7.61
N LEU A 177 -11.51 4.82 -6.76
CA LEU A 177 -12.15 4.37 -5.53
C LEU A 177 -12.44 5.51 -4.53
N LEU A 178 -11.68 6.60 -4.60
CA LEU A 178 -11.89 7.78 -3.75
C LEU A 178 -13.01 8.70 -4.25
N TRP A 179 -13.20 8.82 -5.56
CA TRP A 179 -14.13 9.78 -6.17
C TRP A 179 -15.40 9.18 -6.77
N VAL A 180 -15.44 7.88 -7.00
CA VAL A 180 -16.60 7.21 -7.59
C VAL A 180 -17.71 7.08 -6.56
N ASP A 181 -18.92 7.46 -6.96
CA ASP A 181 -20.15 7.19 -6.21
C ASP A 181 -20.34 5.67 -5.97
N PRO A 182 -21.13 5.26 -4.96
CA PRO A 182 -21.37 3.86 -4.67
C PRO A 182 -21.81 3.08 -5.93
N CYS A 183 -20.96 2.17 -6.39
CA CYS A 183 -21.18 1.29 -7.52
C CYS A 183 -20.55 -0.07 -7.24
N ASP A 184 -20.80 -1.06 -8.11
CA ASP A 184 -20.32 -2.43 -7.93
C ASP A 184 -18.80 -2.50 -7.70
N LEU A 185 -18.01 -1.65 -8.36
CA LEU A 185 -16.57 -1.57 -8.15
C LEU A 185 -16.23 -1.09 -6.73
N SER A 186 -16.90 -0.05 -6.23
CA SER A 186 -16.66 0.48 -4.88
C SER A 186 -17.07 -0.56 -3.81
N CYS A 187 -18.17 -1.28 -4.03
CA CYS A 187 -18.65 -2.34 -3.13
C CYS A 187 -17.68 -3.52 -3.01
N VAL A 188 -16.90 -3.82 -4.05
CA VAL A 188 -15.89 -4.89 -4.03
C VAL A 188 -14.72 -4.57 -3.08
N TYR A 189 -14.41 -3.27 -2.91
CA TYR A 189 -13.28 -2.79 -2.10
C TYR A 189 -13.67 -2.22 -0.73
N ARG A 190 -14.96 -2.27 -0.38
CA ARG A 190 -15.46 -2.00 0.98
C ARG A 190 -15.42 -3.28 1.82
#